data_AF-A0A535PDY0-F1
#
_entry.id   AF-A0A535PDY0-F1
#
_cell.length_a   1.000
_cell.length_b   1.000
_cell.length_c   1.000
_cell.angle_alpha   90.00
_cell.angle_beta   90.00
_cell.angle_gamma   90.00
#
_symmetry.space_group_name_H-M   'P 1'
#
loop_
_entity.id
_entity.type
_entity.pdbx_description
1 polymer ?
#
loop_
_entity_poly.entity_id
_entity_poly.type
_entity_poly.pdbx_seq_one_letter_code
_entity_poly.pdbx_strand_id
1 'polypeptide(L)'
;MPLKGLSAQEVLDSRGNPTVSVTAFTENGSATAIVPSGASTGKHEALELRDGDANRYGGKGVLKAVRNVDNAIASHVLGMDISDQAAFDAALIGLDGTIDKSRLGANAILGVSLAAARAAAQATGIPLYRYLGGAQAHLLPLPMANILNGGAHADTSVDLQEFMVCPVGAQSFAEALRAVSEVYHE
;
A
#
# COMPACT_ATOMS: atom_id res chain seq x y z
N MET A 1 -6.14 18.70 11.14
CA MET A 1 -7.22 17.97 10.44
C MET A 1 -7.58 16.69 11.19
N PRO A 2 -8.63 16.71 12.04
CA PRO A 2 -8.97 15.58 12.89
C PRO A 2 -9.54 14.39 12.10
N LEU A 3 -9.04 13.19 12.38
CA LEU A 3 -9.63 11.94 11.92
C LEU A 3 -11.01 11.74 12.56
N LYS A 4 -12.05 11.49 11.75
CA LYS A 4 -13.44 11.29 12.20
C LYS A 4 -13.88 9.84 12.20
N GLY A 5 -13.14 8.97 11.55
CA GLY A 5 -13.43 7.54 11.54
C GLY A 5 -12.44 6.75 10.70
N LEU A 6 -12.43 5.45 10.93
CA LEU A 6 -11.78 4.45 10.10
C LEU A 6 -12.76 3.33 9.82
N SER A 7 -12.64 2.71 8.66
CA SER A 7 -13.30 1.45 8.33
C SER A 7 -12.36 0.60 7.50
N ALA A 8 -12.25 -0.68 7.81
CA ALA A 8 -11.52 -1.64 7.02
C ALA A 8 -12.42 -2.72 6.40
N GLN A 9 -11.97 -3.25 5.26
CA GLN A 9 -12.62 -4.35 4.56
C GLN A 9 -11.57 -5.32 4.03
N GLU A 10 -11.94 -6.60 3.96
CA GLU A 10 -11.19 -7.62 3.24
C GLU A 10 -11.56 -7.53 1.75
N VAL A 11 -10.57 -7.29 0.90
CA VAL A 11 -10.70 -7.27 -0.57
C VAL A 11 -9.71 -8.26 -1.19
N LEU A 12 -9.77 -8.49 -2.50
CA LEU A 12 -8.82 -9.39 -3.19
C LEU A 12 -7.72 -8.59 -3.91
N ASP A 13 -6.49 -9.08 -3.79
CA ASP A 13 -5.33 -8.60 -4.55
C ASP A 13 -5.34 -9.12 -6.00
N SER A 14 -4.34 -8.71 -6.80
CA SER A 14 -4.21 -9.10 -8.20
C SER A 14 -3.98 -10.60 -8.43
N ARG A 15 -3.66 -11.36 -7.36
CA ARG A 15 -3.49 -12.82 -7.39
C ARG A 15 -4.68 -13.55 -6.78
N GLY A 16 -5.76 -12.84 -6.46
CA GLY A 16 -6.96 -13.40 -5.84
C GLY A 16 -6.80 -13.78 -4.37
N ASN A 17 -5.77 -13.30 -3.67
CA ASN A 17 -5.61 -13.51 -2.23
C ASN A 17 -6.23 -12.35 -1.44
N PRO A 18 -6.75 -12.59 -0.23
CA PRO A 18 -7.23 -11.51 0.62
C PRO A 18 -6.16 -10.47 0.95
N THR A 19 -6.55 -9.19 0.98
CA THR A 19 -5.77 -8.06 1.48
C THR A 19 -6.67 -7.02 2.14
N VAL A 20 -6.08 -6.07 2.86
CA VAL A 20 -6.79 -5.05 3.63
C VAL A 20 -7.01 -3.81 2.77
N SER A 21 -8.26 -3.35 2.73
CA SER A 21 -8.65 -2.02 2.26
C SER A 21 -9.05 -1.18 3.47
N VAL A 22 -8.53 0.04 3.61
CA VAL A 22 -8.84 0.96 4.72
C VAL A 22 -9.36 2.26 4.15
N THR A 23 -10.46 2.76 4.70
CA THR A 23 -11.01 4.09 4.44
C THR A 23 -10.87 4.97 5.67
N ALA A 24 -10.27 6.15 5.50
CA ALA A 24 -10.18 7.18 6.52
C ALA A 24 -11.17 8.31 6.24
N PHE A 25 -11.86 8.77 7.29
CA PHE A 25 -12.89 9.80 7.22
C PHE A 25 -12.43 11.08 7.92
N THR A 26 -12.73 12.21 7.30
CA THR A 26 -12.53 13.57 7.83
C THR A 26 -13.85 14.33 7.73
N GLU A 27 -13.90 15.56 8.25
CA GLU A 27 -15.07 16.44 8.05
C GLU A 27 -15.30 16.77 6.57
N ASN A 28 -14.24 16.75 5.75
CA ASN A 28 -14.26 17.20 4.36
C ASN A 28 -14.24 16.04 3.34
N GLY A 29 -14.51 14.81 3.78
CA GLY A 29 -14.59 13.64 2.92
C GLY A 29 -13.77 12.45 3.43
N SER A 30 -13.59 11.46 2.57
CA SER A 30 -12.92 10.21 2.90
C SER A 30 -12.06 9.70 1.76
N ALA A 31 -10.97 9.02 2.08
CA ALA A 31 -10.12 8.37 1.10
C ALA A 31 -9.79 6.93 1.50
N THR A 32 -9.58 6.08 0.48
CA THR A 32 -9.32 4.66 0.64
C THR A 32 -7.91 4.31 0.18
N ALA A 33 -7.27 3.37 0.88
CA ALA A 33 -6.02 2.73 0.47
C ALA A 33 -6.17 1.20 0.53
N ILE A 34 -5.63 0.51 -0.47
CA ILE A 34 -5.55 -0.96 -0.52
C ILE A 34 -4.08 -1.34 -0.37
N VAL A 35 -3.81 -2.31 0.50
CA VAL A 35 -2.46 -2.75 0.81
C VAL A 35 -2.00 -3.81 -0.19
N PRO A 36 -0.82 -3.67 -0.83
CA PRO A 36 -0.29 -4.73 -1.68
C PRO A 36 0.23 -5.90 -0.83
N SER A 37 0.30 -7.08 -1.42
CA SER A 37 0.91 -8.26 -0.79
C SER A 37 1.96 -8.88 -1.71
N GLY A 38 3.18 -9.07 -1.19
CA GLY A 38 4.31 -9.65 -1.91
C GLY A 38 4.22 -11.17 -2.06
N ALA A 39 4.95 -11.72 -3.04
CA ALA A 39 5.16 -13.17 -3.18
C ALA A 39 6.40 -13.66 -2.43
N SER A 40 7.45 -12.84 -2.42
CA SER A 40 8.74 -13.12 -1.82
C SER A 40 8.93 -12.15 -0.66
N THR A 41 8.66 -12.61 0.57
CA THR A 41 8.85 -11.79 1.77
C THR A 41 10.23 -12.06 2.35
N GLY A 42 11.06 -11.03 2.43
CA GLY A 42 12.32 -11.09 3.15
C GLY A 42 12.09 -11.39 4.64
N LYS A 43 12.92 -12.23 5.24
CA LYS A 43 12.87 -12.61 6.67
C LYS A 43 12.94 -11.44 7.68
N HIS A 44 13.26 -10.23 7.21
CA HIS A 44 13.39 -9.01 8.01
C HIS A 44 12.34 -7.95 7.65
N GLU A 45 11.37 -8.29 6.79
CA GLU A 45 10.25 -7.42 6.49
C GLU A 45 9.29 -7.31 7.68
N ALA A 46 8.54 -6.22 7.72
CA ALA A 46 7.43 -6.09 8.66
C ALA A 46 6.37 -7.16 8.36
N LEU A 47 5.76 -7.70 9.41
CA LEU A 47 4.93 -8.90 9.31
C LEU A 47 3.53 -8.57 8.78
N GLU A 48 3.18 -9.11 7.61
CA GLU A 48 1.79 -9.15 7.13
C GLU A 48 0.97 -10.11 8.00
N LEU A 49 -0.05 -9.60 8.69
CA LEU A 49 -0.88 -10.42 9.56
C LEU A 49 -1.95 -11.16 8.74
N ARG A 50 -1.89 -12.49 8.78
CA ARG A 50 -2.85 -13.41 8.17
C ARG A 50 -3.66 -14.15 9.24
N ASP A 51 -4.84 -14.63 8.87
CA ASP A 51 -5.76 -15.33 9.76
C ASP A 51 -5.24 -16.72 10.15
N GLY A 52 -4.61 -17.44 9.23
CA GLY A 52 -4.15 -18.81 9.44
C GLY A 52 -5.26 -19.87 9.46
N ASP A 53 -6.51 -19.48 9.13
CA ASP A 53 -7.64 -20.40 9.02
C ASP A 53 -7.61 -21.15 7.68
N ALA A 54 -7.20 -22.42 7.70
CA ALA A 54 -7.09 -23.26 6.51
C ALA A 54 -8.42 -23.38 5.72
N ASN A 55 -9.57 -23.20 6.37
CA ASN A 55 -10.88 -23.27 5.72
C ASN A 55 -11.24 -22.00 4.93
N ARG A 56 -10.49 -20.90 5.09
CA ARG A 56 -10.73 -19.62 4.41
C ARG A 56 -9.51 -19.18 3.63
N TYR A 57 -9.63 -19.15 2.30
CA TYR A 57 -8.54 -18.74 1.40
C TYR A 57 -7.22 -19.48 1.65
N GLY A 58 -7.28 -20.75 2.10
CA GLY A 58 -6.10 -21.55 2.43
C GLY A 58 -5.22 -20.94 3.53
N GLY A 59 -5.82 -20.28 4.53
CA GLY A 59 -5.10 -19.61 5.62
C GLY A 59 -4.74 -18.15 5.37
N LYS A 60 -5.01 -17.62 4.17
CA LYS A 60 -4.57 -16.29 3.75
C LYS A 60 -5.56 -15.15 4.04
N GLY A 61 -6.66 -15.43 4.74
CA GLY A 61 -7.58 -14.39 5.21
C GLY A 61 -6.88 -13.28 6.00
N VAL A 62 -7.46 -12.10 6.07
CA VAL A 62 -6.92 -10.92 6.77
C VAL A 62 -7.93 -10.30 7.74
N LEU A 63 -8.94 -11.05 8.18
CA LEU A 63 -9.96 -10.54 9.10
C LEU A 63 -9.38 -10.09 10.45
N LYS A 64 -8.29 -10.70 10.93
CA LYS A 64 -7.57 -10.21 12.10
C LYS A 64 -7.04 -8.80 11.90
N ALA A 65 -6.41 -8.53 10.76
CA ALA A 65 -5.89 -7.20 10.42
C ALA A 65 -7.03 -6.18 10.24
N VAL A 66 -8.12 -6.57 9.56
CA VAL A 66 -9.34 -5.74 9.44
C VAL A 66 -9.89 -5.35 10.82
N ARG A 67 -10.04 -6.33 11.73
CA ARG A 67 -10.50 -6.07 13.11
C ARG A 67 -9.54 -5.18 13.89
N ASN A 68 -8.23 -5.28 13.67
CA ASN A 68 -7.27 -4.41 14.33
C ASN A 68 -7.45 -2.95 13.89
N VAL A 69 -7.78 -2.71 12.62
CA VAL A 69 -8.12 -1.36 12.12
C VAL A 69 -9.39 -0.83 12.78
N ASP A 70 -10.50 -1.57 12.69
CA ASP A 70 -11.81 -1.10 13.17
C ASP A 70 -11.89 -0.94 14.69
N ASN A 71 -11.03 -1.62 15.45
CA ASN A 71 -11.05 -1.61 16.92
C ASN A 71 -9.83 -0.88 17.50
N ALA A 72 -8.72 -1.60 17.65
CA ALA A 72 -7.57 -1.12 18.42
C ALA A 72 -6.96 0.16 17.82
N ILE A 73 -6.80 0.21 16.51
CA ILE A 73 -6.26 1.38 15.82
C ILE A 73 -7.28 2.52 15.86
N ALA A 74 -8.51 2.30 15.40
CA ALA A 74 -9.55 3.34 15.40
C ALA A 74 -9.72 3.98 16.78
N SER A 75 -9.78 3.19 17.86
CA SER A 75 -9.94 3.70 19.22
C SER A 75 -8.75 4.57 19.67
N HIS A 76 -7.55 4.32 19.14
CA HIS A 76 -6.33 5.03 19.53
C HIS A 76 -6.14 6.33 18.76
N VAL A 77 -6.44 6.34 17.46
CA VAL A 77 -6.11 7.46 16.56
C VAL A 77 -7.29 8.36 16.19
N LEU A 78 -8.50 8.03 16.64
CA LEU A 78 -9.67 8.88 16.41
C LEU A 78 -9.45 10.28 17.01
N GLY A 79 -9.79 11.32 16.24
CA GLY A 79 -9.59 12.71 16.61
C GLY A 79 -8.17 13.24 16.44
N MET A 80 -7.17 12.38 16.19
CA MET A 80 -5.80 12.82 15.91
C MET A 80 -5.72 13.65 14.63
N ASP A 81 -4.76 14.57 14.59
CA ASP A 81 -4.50 15.36 13.39
C ASP A 81 -3.74 14.53 12.33
N ILE A 82 -4.40 14.21 11.22
CA ILE A 82 -3.81 13.44 10.11
C ILE A 82 -2.96 14.28 9.15
N SER A 83 -2.87 15.60 9.36
CA SER A 83 -1.98 16.46 8.58
C SER A 83 -0.53 16.41 9.05
N ASP A 84 -0.28 15.96 10.28
CA ASP A 84 1.05 15.58 10.77
C ASP A 84 1.24 14.07 10.60
N GLN A 85 1.58 13.67 9.37
CA GLN A 85 1.74 12.27 9.00
C GLN A 85 2.79 11.56 9.88
N ALA A 86 3.89 12.24 10.22
CA ALA A 86 4.95 11.66 11.01
C ALA A 86 4.50 11.35 12.46
N ALA A 87 3.80 12.30 13.11
CA ALA A 87 3.24 12.07 14.43
C ALA A 87 2.14 10.99 14.41
N PHE A 88 1.30 10.98 13.38
CA PHE A 88 0.25 9.98 13.21
C PHE A 88 0.84 8.56 13.05
N ASP A 89 1.84 8.39 12.17
CA ASP A 89 2.52 7.10 11.99
C ASP A 89 3.30 6.67 13.24
N ALA A 90 3.91 7.61 13.97
CA ALA A 90 4.56 7.32 15.23
C ALA A 90 3.58 6.79 16.29
N ALA A 91 2.34 7.32 16.34
CA ALA A 91 1.30 6.79 17.21
C ALA A 91 0.86 5.37 16.80
N LEU A 92 0.76 5.07 15.50
CA LEU A 92 0.47 3.71 15.02
C LEU A 92 1.57 2.71 15.41
N ILE A 93 2.83 3.11 15.23
CA ILE A 93 4.00 2.28 15.59
C ILE A 93 4.07 2.09 17.10
N GLY A 94 3.91 3.18 17.86
CA GLY A 94 3.91 3.15 19.32
C GLY A 94 2.75 2.33 19.89
N LEU A 95 1.59 2.38 19.24
CA LEU A 95 0.46 1.53 19.58
C LEU A 95 0.86 0.07 19.42
N ASP A 96 1.32 -0.37 18.24
CA ASP A 96 1.71 -1.76 17.99
C ASP A 96 2.77 -2.27 18.98
N GLY A 97 3.83 -1.49 19.16
CA GLY A 97 4.88 -1.74 20.15
C GLY A 97 5.84 -2.88 19.82
N THR A 98 5.74 -3.54 18.65
CA THR A 98 6.74 -4.52 18.20
C THR A 98 7.61 -3.96 17.08
N ILE A 99 8.81 -4.50 16.94
CA ILE A 99 9.78 -4.04 15.93
C ILE A 99 9.29 -4.33 14.50
N ASP A 100 8.60 -5.45 14.33
CA ASP A 100 8.15 -6.01 13.05
C ASP A 100 6.67 -5.76 12.77
N LYS A 101 5.95 -5.06 13.64
CA LYS A 101 4.50 -4.78 13.52
C LYS A 101 3.62 -6.03 13.61
N SER A 102 4.08 -7.08 14.29
CA SER A 102 3.41 -8.38 14.36
C SER A 102 2.15 -8.38 15.23
N ARG A 103 1.95 -7.39 16.12
CA ARG A 103 0.78 -7.36 17.01
C ARG A 103 -0.47 -6.89 16.28
N LEU A 104 -0.38 -5.80 15.52
CA LEU A 104 -1.48 -5.23 14.75
C LEU A 104 -1.48 -5.71 13.29
N GLY A 105 -0.30 -6.07 12.77
CA GLY A 105 -0.08 -6.37 11.37
C GLY A 105 0.42 -5.15 10.61
N ALA A 106 1.53 -5.30 9.90
CA ALA A 106 2.09 -4.25 9.04
C ALA A 106 1.08 -3.81 7.96
N ASN A 107 0.26 -4.75 7.48
CA ASN A 107 -0.84 -4.48 6.55
C ASN A 107 -1.93 -3.59 7.16
N ALA A 108 -2.33 -3.80 8.42
CA ALA A 108 -3.28 -2.91 9.09
C ALA A 108 -2.71 -1.49 9.25
N ILE A 109 -1.46 -1.38 9.73
CA ILE A 109 -0.78 -0.09 9.97
C ILE A 109 -0.60 0.67 8.66
N LEU A 110 -0.08 0.01 7.62
CA LEU A 110 0.16 0.64 6.32
C LEU A 110 -1.15 1.09 5.66
N GLY A 111 -2.21 0.29 5.76
CA GLY A 111 -3.53 0.67 5.24
C GLY A 111 -4.05 1.97 5.86
N VAL A 112 -3.97 2.09 7.20
CA VAL A 112 -4.39 3.28 7.92
C VAL A 112 -3.50 4.48 7.60
N SER A 113 -2.18 4.30 7.58
CA SER A 113 -1.20 5.33 7.23
C SER A 113 -1.46 5.94 5.84
N LEU A 114 -1.63 5.09 4.82
CA LEU A 114 -1.89 5.52 3.45
C LEU A 114 -3.28 6.16 3.29
N ALA A 115 -4.31 5.63 3.96
CA ALA A 115 -5.65 6.20 3.91
C ALA A 115 -5.69 7.60 4.55
N ALA A 116 -4.99 7.80 5.66
CA ALA A 116 -4.85 9.09 6.32
C ALA A 116 -4.16 10.12 5.41
N ALA A 117 -3.00 9.78 4.81
CA ALA A 117 -2.30 10.66 3.88
C ALA A 117 -3.18 11.09 2.69
N ARG A 118 -3.94 10.13 2.12
CA ARG A 118 -4.87 10.40 1.02
C ARG A 118 -6.03 11.29 1.45
N ALA A 119 -6.61 11.04 2.62
CA ALA A 119 -7.70 11.85 3.14
C ALA A 119 -7.24 13.28 3.44
N ALA A 120 -6.01 13.45 3.94
CA ALA A 120 -5.42 14.76 4.17
C ALA A 120 -5.13 15.52 2.87
N ALA A 121 -4.60 14.84 1.85
CA ALA A 121 -4.42 15.42 0.52
C ALA A 121 -5.76 15.86 -0.10
N GLN A 122 -6.79 15.01 0.00
CA GLN A 122 -8.13 15.31 -0.51
C GLN A 122 -8.78 16.50 0.21
N ALA A 123 -8.70 16.54 1.54
CA ALA A 123 -9.29 17.61 2.34
C ALA A 123 -8.59 18.96 2.16
N THR A 124 -7.35 18.98 1.64
CA THR A 124 -6.65 20.21 1.22
C THR A 124 -6.84 20.55 -0.25
N GLY A 125 -7.47 19.67 -1.05
CA GLY A 125 -7.60 19.84 -2.50
C GLY A 125 -6.26 19.74 -3.25
N ILE A 126 -5.23 19.16 -2.63
CA ILE A 126 -3.89 19.03 -3.20
C ILE A 126 -3.72 17.60 -3.74
N PRO A 127 -3.23 17.40 -4.98
CA PRO A 127 -2.89 16.07 -5.47
C PRO A 127 -1.90 15.36 -4.54
N LEU A 128 -2.11 14.06 -4.29
CA LEU A 128 -1.33 13.29 -3.31
C LEU A 128 0.19 13.43 -3.47
N TYR A 129 0.70 13.42 -4.70
CA TYR A 129 2.14 13.56 -4.95
C TYR A 129 2.70 14.91 -4.46
N ARG A 130 1.94 15.99 -4.58
CA ARG A 130 2.31 17.31 -4.04
C ARG A 130 2.11 17.40 -2.55
N TYR A 131 1.07 16.75 -2.02
CA TYR A 131 0.85 16.69 -0.58
C TYR A 131 2.03 16.00 0.13
N LEU A 132 2.54 14.91 -0.45
CA LEU A 132 3.67 14.15 0.11
C LEU A 132 5.03 14.80 -0.16
N GLY A 133 5.28 15.26 -1.39
CA GLY A 133 6.61 15.75 -1.81
C GLY A 133 6.77 17.27 -1.84
N GLY A 134 5.73 18.01 -1.44
CA GLY A 134 5.72 19.48 -1.43
C GLY A 134 5.77 20.11 -2.83
N ALA A 135 6.13 21.39 -2.88
CA ALA A 135 6.16 22.17 -4.11
C ALA A 135 7.17 21.66 -5.15
N GLN A 136 8.19 20.91 -4.71
CA GLN A 136 9.24 20.35 -5.57
C GLN A 136 8.89 18.95 -6.11
N ALA A 137 7.71 18.41 -5.83
CA ALA A 137 7.25 17.16 -6.43
C ALA A 137 6.83 17.36 -7.89
N HIS A 138 7.79 17.37 -8.81
CA HIS A 138 7.57 17.61 -10.24
C HIS A 138 8.31 16.64 -11.19
N LEU A 139 9.13 15.73 -10.64
CA LEU A 139 9.86 14.76 -11.44
C LEU A 139 8.99 13.52 -11.69
N LEU A 140 8.81 13.15 -12.96
CA LEU A 140 8.24 11.86 -13.35
C LEU A 140 9.35 10.79 -13.43
N PRO A 141 9.10 9.56 -12.96
CA PRO A 141 10.12 8.52 -12.95
C PRO A 141 10.37 7.94 -14.34
N LEU A 142 11.57 7.42 -14.57
CA LEU A 142 11.86 6.53 -15.69
C LEU A 142 11.23 5.15 -15.39
N PRO A 143 10.27 4.65 -16.19
CA PRO A 143 9.69 3.34 -15.94
C PRO A 143 10.71 2.22 -16.19
N MET A 144 10.83 1.31 -15.23
CA MET A 144 11.48 0.01 -15.41
C MET A 144 10.37 -1.02 -15.58
N ALA A 145 10.02 -1.33 -16.82
CA ALA A 145 8.85 -2.14 -17.12
C ALA A 145 9.25 -3.61 -17.29
N ASN A 146 8.76 -4.46 -16.40
CA ASN A 146 8.93 -5.90 -16.50
C ASN A 146 8.11 -6.46 -17.67
N ILE A 147 8.79 -7.05 -18.65
CA ILE A 147 8.17 -7.59 -19.87
C ILE A 147 8.30 -9.12 -19.97
N LEU A 148 9.19 -9.72 -19.18
CA LEU A 148 9.36 -11.17 -19.12
C LEU A 148 9.62 -11.61 -17.68
N ASN A 149 8.79 -12.55 -17.22
CA ASN A 149 8.87 -13.13 -15.89
C ASN A 149 9.62 -14.47 -15.92
N GLY A 150 10.41 -14.73 -14.89
CA GLY A 150 10.99 -16.03 -14.58
C GLY A 150 10.92 -16.31 -13.07
N GLY A 151 11.67 -17.31 -12.61
CA GLY A 151 11.74 -17.69 -11.20
C GLY A 151 10.36 -17.93 -10.58
N ALA A 152 10.13 -17.42 -9.37
CA ALA A 152 8.86 -17.62 -8.65
C ALA A 152 7.63 -16.95 -9.30
N HIS A 153 7.82 -16.13 -10.32
CA HIS A 153 6.75 -15.42 -11.02
C HIS A 153 6.28 -16.14 -12.31
N ALA A 154 6.97 -17.18 -12.77
CA ALA A 154 6.58 -17.93 -13.96
C ALA A 154 7.00 -19.41 -13.91
N ASP A 155 6.15 -20.30 -14.45
CA ASP A 155 6.47 -21.73 -14.57
C ASP A 155 7.35 -21.98 -15.82
N THR A 156 8.58 -21.46 -15.77
CA THR A 156 9.55 -21.55 -16.88
C THR A 156 10.94 -21.95 -16.36
N SER A 157 11.84 -22.35 -17.27
CA SER A 157 13.22 -22.70 -16.94
C SER A 157 14.14 -21.49 -16.71
N VAL A 158 13.58 -20.28 -16.58
CA VAL A 158 14.35 -19.05 -16.47
C VAL A 158 14.60 -18.72 -15.00
N ASP A 159 15.88 -18.71 -14.59
CA ASP A 159 16.25 -18.48 -13.19
C ASP A 159 16.05 -17.03 -12.73
N LEU A 160 16.22 -16.07 -13.64
CA LEU A 160 16.05 -14.64 -13.33
C LEU A 160 14.57 -14.28 -13.19
N GLN A 161 14.23 -13.56 -12.12
CA GLN A 161 12.83 -13.30 -11.75
C GLN A 161 12.13 -12.29 -12.67
N GLU A 162 12.84 -11.24 -13.09
CA GLU A 162 12.25 -10.14 -13.88
C GLU A 162 13.26 -9.61 -14.92
N PHE A 163 12.79 -9.43 -16.15
CA PHE A 163 13.55 -8.78 -17.23
C PHE A 163 12.82 -7.50 -17.62
N MET A 164 13.49 -6.38 -17.42
CA MET A 164 12.89 -5.07 -17.55
C MET A 164 13.46 -4.29 -18.74
N VAL A 165 12.59 -3.56 -19.44
CA VAL A 165 12.98 -2.54 -20.42
C VAL A 165 12.86 -1.15 -19.81
N CYS A 166 13.81 -0.29 -20.18
CA CYS A 166 13.91 1.08 -19.66
C CYS A 166 14.06 2.06 -20.84
N PRO A 167 13.04 2.87 -21.17
CA PRO A 167 13.06 3.77 -22.32
C PRO A 167 13.85 5.07 -22.03
N VAL A 168 15.16 4.96 -21.79
CA VAL A 168 16.04 6.06 -21.34
C VAL A 168 16.08 7.28 -22.28
N GLY A 169 15.73 7.11 -23.56
CA GLY A 169 15.73 8.17 -24.57
C GLY A 169 14.41 8.94 -24.72
N ALA A 170 13.35 8.52 -24.03
CA ALA A 170 12.03 9.16 -24.12
C ALA A 170 12.06 10.58 -23.53
N GLN A 171 11.41 11.54 -24.19
CA GLN A 171 11.39 12.95 -23.77
C GLN A 171 10.27 13.26 -22.77
N SER A 172 9.35 12.31 -22.57
CA SER A 172 8.28 12.42 -21.59
C SER A 172 7.87 11.04 -21.05
N PHE A 173 7.20 11.02 -19.90
CA PHE A 173 6.63 9.77 -19.37
C PHE A 173 5.62 9.13 -20.33
N ALA A 174 4.84 9.93 -21.07
CA ALA A 174 3.88 9.42 -22.04
C ALA A 174 4.57 8.68 -23.20
N GLU A 175 5.68 9.23 -23.70
CA GLU A 175 6.50 8.56 -24.72
C GLU A 175 7.19 7.31 -24.17
N ALA A 176 7.68 7.38 -22.93
CA ALA A 176 8.29 6.24 -22.25
C ALA A 176 7.29 5.07 -22.14
N LEU A 177 6.05 5.36 -21.73
CA LEU A 177 4.99 4.35 -21.61
C LEU A 177 4.58 3.79 -22.98
N ARG A 178 4.48 4.63 -24.02
CA ARG A 178 4.21 4.18 -25.39
C ARG A 178 5.31 3.23 -25.88
N ALA A 179 6.57 3.60 -25.72
CA ALA A 179 7.71 2.77 -26.14
C ALA A 179 7.72 1.41 -25.43
N VAL A 180 7.45 1.39 -24.11
CA VAL A 180 7.29 0.14 -23.35
C VAL A 180 6.16 -0.72 -23.93
N SER A 181 5.01 -0.12 -24.23
CA SER A 181 3.85 -0.85 -24.77
C SER A 181 4.12 -1.42 -26.16
N GLU A 182 4.77 -0.66 -27.04
CA GLU A 182 5.13 -1.12 -28.39
C GLU A 182 6.12 -2.29 -28.32
N VAL A 183 7.17 -2.18 -27.49
CA VAL A 183 8.16 -3.25 -27.26
C VAL A 183 7.56 -4.50 -26.60
N TYR A 184 6.49 -4.36 -25.81
CA TYR A 184 5.82 -5.51 -25.20
C TYR A 184 4.97 -6.31 -26.21
N HIS A 185 4.44 -5.65 -27.24
CA HIS A 185 3.55 -6.27 -28.22
C HIS A 185 4.25 -6.79 -29.48
N GLU A 186 5.40 -6.20 -29.83
CA GLU A 186 6.24 -6.60 -30.96
C GLU A 186 7.34 -7.59 -30.53
#